data_AF-A0A2I0A756-F1
#
_entry.id   AF-A0A2I0A756-F1
#
_cell.length_a   1.000
_cell.length_b   1.000
_cell.length_c   1.000
_cell.angle_alpha   90.00
_cell.angle_beta   90.00
_cell.angle_gamma   90.00
#
_symmetry.space_group_name_H-M   'P 1'
#
loop_
_entity.id
_entity.type
_entity.pdbx_description
1 polymer ?
#
loop_
_entity_poly.entity_id
_entity_poly.type
_entity_poly.pdbx_seq_one_letter_code
_entity_poly.pdbx_strand_id
1 'polypeptide(L)' 'MIYGAECWPAKRKHTNKINVAEMRMLRWMCGYTQKDRMRNEYIRKKVGVAPIEDKLRESRLR' A
#
# COMPACT_ATOMS: atom_id res chain seq x y z
N MET A 1 19.86 24.36 14.88
CA MET A 1 19.53 24.86 13.53
C MET A 1 18.79 23.73 12.79
N ILE A 2 17.46 23.65 12.97
CA ILE A 2 16.64 22.55 12.44
C ILE A 2 16.15 22.97 11.04
N TYR A 3 17.01 22.81 10.04
CA TYR A 3 16.68 23.20 8.68
C TYR A 3 16.06 22.00 7.95
N GLY A 4 14.74 22.04 7.75
CA GLY A 4 14.13 21.44 6.57
C GLY A 4 13.82 19.94 6.60
N ALA A 5 13.34 19.39 7.73
CA ALA A 5 12.66 18.10 7.72
C ALA A 5 11.16 18.25 7.41
N GLU A 6 10.81 19.16 6.50
CA GLU A 6 9.45 19.23 5.96
C GLU A 6 9.19 17.96 5.15
N CYS A 7 8.52 17.02 5.81
CA CYS A 7 8.03 15.79 5.24
C CYS A 7 7.08 16.15 4.10
N TRP A 8 7.60 16.11 2.85
CA TRP A 8 6.80 16.34 1.66
C TRP A 8 5.52 15.50 1.74
N PRO A 9 4.33 16.08 1.44
CA PRO A 9 3.12 15.28 1.42
C PRO A 9 3.31 14.27 0.31
N ALA A 10 3.37 12.97 0.66
CA ALA A 10 3.39 11.90 -0.32
C ALA A 10 2.22 12.13 -1.29
N LYS A 11 2.52 12.69 -2.47
CA LYS A 11 1.52 13.00 -3.49
C LYS A 11 0.75 11.72 -3.79
N ARG A 12 -0.54 11.79 -4.16
CA ARG A 12 -1.37 10.62 -4.54
C ARG A 12 -0.67 9.63 -5.49
N LYS A 13 0.25 10.12 -6.32
CA LYS A 13 1.10 9.30 -7.20
C LYS A 13 2.02 8.34 -6.44
N HIS A 14 2.58 8.75 -5.31
CA HIS A 14 3.43 7.92 -4.46
C HIS A 14 2.61 6.86 -3.72
N THR A 15 1.46 7.22 -3.14
CA THR A 15 0.56 6.26 -2.49
C THR A 15 0.04 5.21 -3.49
N ASN A 16 -0.29 5.62 -4.73
CA ASN A 16 -0.65 4.68 -5.79
C ASN A 16 0.49 3.72 -6.15
N LYS A 17 1.73 4.18 -6.22
CA LYS A 17 2.89 3.31 -6.47
C LYS A 17 3.07 2.26 -5.37
N ILE A 18 2.91 2.67 -4.10
CA ILE A 18 2.99 1.76 -2.95
C ILE A 18 1.85 0.74 -2.99
N ASN A 19 0.60 1.17 -3.26
CA ASN A 19 -0.55 0.28 -3.42
C ASN A 19 -0.34 -0.78 -4.51
N VAL A 20 0.26 -0.40 -5.65
CA VAL A 20 0.59 -1.34 -6.74
C VAL A 20 1.66 -2.33 -6.30
N ALA A 21 2.71 -1.87 -5.62
CA ALA A 21 3.76 -2.74 -5.10
C ALA A 21 3.23 -3.74 -4.06
N GLU A 22 2.43 -3.27 -3.09
CA GLU A 22 1.74 -4.10 -2.09
C GLU A 22 0.90 -5.19 -2.77
N MET A 23 0.01 -4.80 -3.69
CA MET A 23 -0.85 -5.77 -4.36
C MET A 23 -0.08 -6.77 -5.21
N ARG A 24 1.04 -6.38 -5.82
CA ARG A 24 1.91 -7.30 -6.55
C ARG A 24 2.55 -8.33 -5.62
N MET A 25 3.00 -7.91 -4.43
CA MET A 25 3.57 -8.80 -3.43
C MET A 25 2.52 -9.75 -2.85
N LEU A 26 1.34 -9.25 -2.47
CA LEU A 26 0.26 -10.09 -1.95
C LEU A 26 -0.20 -11.14 -2.96
N ARG A 27 -0.31 -10.76 -4.24
CA ARG A 27 -0.62 -11.70 -5.33
C ARG A 27 0.44 -12.78 -5.45
N TRP A 28 1.72 -12.39 -5.45
CA TRP A 28 2.83 -13.33 -5.55
C TRP A 28 2.87 -14.30 -4.37
N MET A 29 2.70 -13.81 -3.14
CA MET A 29 2.66 -14.64 -1.93
C MET A 29 1.52 -15.66 -1.94
N CYS A 30 0.35 -15.28 -2.44
CA CYS A 30 -0.80 -16.19 -2.54
C CYS A 30 -0.82 -17.03 -3.82
N GLY A 31 0.17 -16.90 -4.71
CA GLY A 31 0.18 -17.58 -6.01
C GLY A 31 -0.90 -17.10 -6.98
N TYR A 32 -1.52 -15.95 -6.73
CA TYR A 32 -2.53 -15.38 -7.62
C TYR A 32 -1.88 -14.71 -8.82
N THR A 33 -2.29 -15.15 -10.00
CA THR A 33 -1.90 -14.57 -11.27
C THR A 33 -2.86 -13.46 -11.68
N GLN A 34 -2.48 -12.69 -12.70
CA GLN A 34 -3.36 -11.67 -13.28
C GLN A 34 -4.60 -12.30 -13.95
N LYS A 35 -4.52 -13.58 -14.34
CA LYS A 35 -5.63 -14.32 -14.98
C LYS A 35 -6.78 -14.60 -14.02
N ASP A 36 -6.50 -14.70 -12.72
CA ASP A 36 -7.54 -14.98 -11.72
C ASP A 36 -8.53 -13.82 -11.57
N ARG A 37 -8.19 -12.62 -12.08
CA ARG A 37 -9.03 -11.39 -12.02
C ARG A 37 -9.62 -11.11 -10.62
N MET A 38 -8.96 -11.62 -9.58
CA MET A 38 -9.41 -11.50 -8.20
C MET A 38 -9.40 -10.05 -7.76
N ARG A 39 -10.48 -9.60 -7.12
CA ARG A 39 -10.56 -8.26 -6.53
C ARG A 39 -9.48 -8.08 -5.47
N ASN A 40 -8.84 -6.92 -5.47
CA ASN A 40 -7.78 -6.58 -4.53
C ASN A 40 -8.25 -6.67 -3.06
N GLU A 41 -9.49 -6.27 -2.79
CA GLU A 41 -10.12 -6.38 -1.46
C GLU A 41 -10.19 -7.82 -0.96
N TYR A 42 -10.52 -8.78 -1.82
CA TYR A 42 -10.59 -10.18 -1.45
C TYR A 42 -9.20 -10.72 -1.09
N ILE A 43 -8.18 -10.37 -1.87
CA ILE A 43 -6.79 -10.77 -1.60
C ILE A 43 -6.34 -10.20 -0.25
N ARG A 44 -6.60 -8.91 0.01
CA ARG A 44 -6.28 -8.27 1.29
C ARG A 44 -7.00 -8.94 2.47
N LYS A 45 -8.30 -9.23 2.33
CA LYS A 45 -9.08 -9.93 3.35
C LYS A 45 -8.57 -11.35 3.60
N LYS A 46 -8.16 -12.07 2.55
CA LYS A 46 -7.63 -13.43 2.66
C LYS A 46 -6.28 -13.47 3.40
N VAL A 47 -5.41 -12.48 3.17
CA VAL A 47 -4.12 -12.37 3.87
C VAL A 47 -4.27 -11.70 5.24
N GLY A 48 -5.40 -11.02 5.51
CA GLY A 48 -5.63 -10.29 6.76
C GLY A 48 -4.85 -8.98 6.84
N VAL A 49 -4.49 -8.38 5.70
CA VAL A 49 -3.68 -7.16 5.63
C VAL A 49 -4.58 -5.94 5.48
N ALA A 50 -4.47 -5.00 6.42
CA ALA A 50 -5.10 -3.69 6.32
C ALA A 50 -4.48 -2.87 5.16
N PRO A 51 -5.24 -2.00 4.49
CA PRO A 51 -4.74 -1.16 3.41
C PRO A 51 -3.50 -0.37 3.83
N ILE A 52 -2.45 -0.38 3.01
CA ILE A 52 -1.25 0.40 3.29
C ILE A 52 -1.50 1.90 3.35
N GLU A 53 -2.57 2.40 2.74
CA GLU A 53 -2.99 3.80 2.87
C GLU A 53 -3.31 4.16 4.33
N ASP A 54 -3.94 3.26 5.10
CA ASP A 54 -4.26 3.49 6.50
C ASP A 54 -2.98 3.54 7.35
N LYS A 55 -2.04 2.63 7.09
CA LYS A 55 -0.71 2.67 7.75
C LYS A 55 0.07 3.94 7.40
N LEU A 56 0.01 4.40 6.15
CA LEU A 56 0.64 5.65 5.73
C LEU A 56 -0.04 6.88 6.35
N ARG A 57 -1.34 6.81 6.65
CA ARG A 57 -2.05 7.85 7.40
C ARG A 57 -1.64 7.86 8.86
N GLU A 58 -1.62 6.70 9.52
CA GLU A 58 -1.15 6.55 10.90
C GLU A 58 0.30 7.03 11.07
N SER A 59 1.19 6.66 10.15
CA SER A 59 2.60 7.08 10.21
C SER A 59 2.82 8.57 9.94
N ARG A 60 1.85 9.27 9.34
CA ARG A 60 1.90 10.73 9.13
C ARG A 60 1.38 11.51 10.33
N LEU A 61 0.65 10.87 11.24
CA LEU A 61 0.08 11.50 12.44
C LEU A 61 0.97 11.34 13.67
N ARG A 62 2.10 10.63 13.54
CA ARG A 62 3.08 10.39 14.59
C ARG A 62 4.38 11.11 14.26
#